data_AF-A0ABD1W6V9-F1
#
_entry.id   AF-A0ABD1W6V9-F1
#
_cell.length_a   1.000
_cell.length_b   1.000
_cell.length_c   1.000
_cell.angle_alpha   90.00
_cell.angle_beta   90.00
_cell.angle_gamma   90.00
#
_symmetry.space_group_name_H-M   'P 1'
#
loop_
_entity.id
_entity.type
_entity.pdbx_description
1 polymer ?
#
loop_
_entity_poly.entity_id
_entity_poly.type
_entity_poly.pdbx_seq_one_letter_code
_entity_poly.pdbx_strand_id
1 'polypeptide(L)'
;MKQMVSRFGHIDGDHLTLLNVYHAYKQNKEDPQWCYENFVNQRAMKSADNVRQQLARIMARFNLKLCSTDFNSRDYYVNIRKAMLAGYFMQVAHLEHTGH
;
A
#
# COMPACT_ATOMS: atom_id res chain seq x y z
N MET A 1 -19.44 4.97 6.67
CA MET A 1 -18.22 4.14 6.76
C MET A 1 -17.91 3.35 5.49
N LYS A 2 -18.82 2.51 4.96
CA LYS A 2 -18.58 1.72 3.73
C LYS A 2 -18.33 2.52 2.43
N GLN A 3 -18.83 3.75 2.30
CA GLN A 3 -18.66 4.55 1.07
C GLN A 3 -17.30 5.26 0.95
N MET A 4 -16.52 5.42 2.03
CA MET A 4 -15.28 6.22 2.00
C MET A 4 -14.00 5.37 1.87
N VAL A 5 -14.02 4.12 2.37
CA VAL A 5 -13.04 3.09 2.00
C VAL A 5 -13.00 2.93 0.46
N SER A 6 -14.15 3.15 -0.20
CA SER A 6 -14.28 3.14 -1.66
C SER A 6 -13.45 4.20 -2.39
N ARG A 7 -13.02 5.31 -1.76
CA ARG A 7 -12.29 6.39 -2.46
C ARG A 7 -10.86 5.98 -2.81
N PHE A 8 -10.24 5.17 -1.96
CA PHE A 8 -8.89 4.64 -2.17
C PHE A 8 -8.91 3.16 -2.56
N GLY A 9 -10.10 2.55 -2.58
CA GLY A 9 -10.32 1.15 -2.88
C GLY A 9 -9.70 0.77 -4.22
N HIS A 10 -8.86 -0.26 -4.20
CA HIS A 10 -8.32 -0.87 -5.41
C HIS A 10 -9.07 -2.17 -5.71
N ILE A 11 -9.43 -2.40 -6.98
CA ILE A 11 -10.18 -3.59 -7.41
C ILE A 11 -9.46 -4.91 -7.06
N ASP A 12 -8.14 -4.90 -7.11
CA ASP A 12 -7.30 -6.06 -6.79
C ASP A 12 -7.02 -6.25 -5.27
N GLY A 13 -7.65 -5.48 -4.38
CA GLY A 13 -7.70 -5.77 -2.93
C GLY A 13 -7.03 -4.75 -1.99
N ASP A 14 -7.09 -5.06 -0.69
CA ASP A 14 -6.81 -4.11 0.41
C ASP A 14 -5.36 -3.65 0.51
N HIS A 15 -4.38 -4.49 0.15
CA HIS A 15 -2.98 -4.07 0.16
C HIS A 15 -2.71 -2.91 -0.80
N LEU A 16 -3.37 -2.91 -1.96
CA LEU A 16 -3.26 -1.82 -2.93
C LEU A 16 -4.09 -0.60 -2.50
N THR A 17 -5.21 -0.82 -1.80
CA THR A 17 -5.92 0.26 -1.12
C THR A 17 -5.03 0.99 -0.11
N LEU A 18 -4.28 0.25 0.73
CA LEU A 18 -3.33 0.84 1.69
C LEU A 18 -2.22 1.62 0.99
N LEU A 19 -1.71 1.09 -0.13
CA LEU A 19 -0.73 1.78 -0.97
C LEU A 19 -1.28 3.11 -1.51
N ASN A 20 -2.51 3.11 -2.01
CA ASN A 20 -3.19 4.32 -2.50
C ASN A 20 -3.37 5.37 -1.41
N VAL A 21 -3.80 4.97 -0.21
CA VAL A 21 -3.91 5.88 0.95
C VAL A 21 -2.56 6.50 1.29
N TYR A 22 -1.49 5.69 1.30
CA TYR A 22 -0.14 6.20 1.57
C TYR A 22 0.36 7.17 0.50
N HIS A 23 0.15 6.87 -0.78
CA HIS A 23 0.50 7.80 -1.86
C HIS A 23 -0.29 9.10 -1.78
N ALA A 24 -1.59 9.03 -1.55
CA ALA A 24 -2.43 10.22 -1.43
C ALA A 24 -2.01 11.09 -0.23
N TYR A 25 -1.70 10.48 0.91
CA TYR A 25 -1.16 11.20 2.07
C TYR A 25 0.14 11.95 1.75
N LYS A 26 1.08 11.31 1.05
CA LYS A 26 2.35 11.95 0.66
C LYS A 26 2.15 13.03 -0.40
N GLN A 27 1.26 12.83 -1.36
CA GLN A 27 0.92 13.83 -2.39
C GLN A 27 0.28 15.08 -1.78
N ASN A 28 -0.53 14.91 -0.74
CA ASN A 28 -1.14 16.01 0.03
C ASN A 28 -0.20 16.55 1.13
N LYS A 29 1.12 16.36 0.97
CA LYS A 29 2.16 16.96 1.83
C LYS A 29 1.97 16.69 3.32
N GLU A 30 1.45 15.52 3.65
CA GLU A 30 1.27 15.08 5.04
C GLU A 30 0.29 15.93 5.87
N ASP A 31 -0.60 16.66 5.18
CA ASP A 31 -1.52 17.62 5.77
C ASP A 31 -2.47 16.96 6.80
N PRO A 32 -2.45 17.42 8.07
CA PRO A 32 -3.39 16.97 9.09
C PRO A 32 -4.85 17.21 8.71
N GLN A 33 -5.15 18.32 8.02
CA GLN A 33 -6.51 18.67 7.61
C GLN A 33 -7.01 17.71 6.54
N TRP A 34 -6.20 17.43 5.52
CA TRP A 34 -6.49 16.39 4.55
C TRP A 34 -6.74 15.02 5.20
N CYS A 35 -5.96 14.65 6.23
CA CYS A 35 -6.17 13.40 6.96
C CYS A 35 -7.54 13.36 7.64
N TYR A 36 -7.93 14.47 8.28
CA TYR A 36 -9.24 14.60 8.94
C TYR A 36 -10.38 14.47 7.93
N GLU A 37 -10.31 15.20 6.82
CA GLU A 37 -11.33 15.20 5.76
C GLU A 37 -11.48 13.84 5.05
N ASN A 38 -10.39 13.08 4.96
CA ASN A 38 -10.37 11.77 4.32
C ASN A 38 -10.47 10.61 5.33
N PHE A 39 -10.72 10.90 6.61
CA PHE A 39 -10.82 9.90 7.69
C PHE A 39 -9.58 8.99 7.79
N VAL A 40 -8.41 9.54 7.46
CA VAL A 40 -7.11 8.87 7.55
C VAL A 40 -6.51 9.15 8.91
N ASN A 41 -6.03 8.11 9.59
CA ASN A 41 -5.36 8.28 10.87
C ASN A 41 -3.94 8.85 10.69
N GLN A 42 -3.78 10.14 10.95
CA GLN A 42 -2.49 10.83 10.81
C GLN A 42 -1.35 10.18 11.62
N ARG A 43 -1.63 9.67 12.82
CA ARG A 43 -0.62 9.01 13.66
C ARG A 43 -0.15 7.70 13.03
N ALA A 44 -1.07 6.92 12.47
CA ALA A 44 -0.75 5.70 11.73
C ALA A 44 0.10 6.01 10.48
N MET A 45 -0.23 7.09 9.75
CA MET A 45 0.54 7.50 8.57
C MET A 45 1.96 7.96 8.90
N LYS A 46 2.14 8.74 9.97
CA LYS A 46 3.48 9.11 10.47
C LYS A 46 4.30 7.89 10.88
N SER A 47 3.66 6.92 11.55
CA SER A 47 4.30 5.65 11.91
C SER A 47 4.74 4.87 10.67
N ALA A 48 3.86 4.75 9.66
CA ALA A 48 4.15 4.09 8.39
C ALA A 48 5.32 4.77 7.65
N ASP A 49 5.38 6.10 7.63
CA ASP A 49 6.48 6.84 7.00
C ASP A 49 7.81 6.59 7.72
N ASN A 50 7.82 6.60 9.05
CA ASN A 50 8.99 6.27 9.85
C ASN A 50 9.49 4.84 9.59
N VAL A 51 8.59 3.85 9.51
CA VAL A 51 8.94 2.46 9.20
C VAL A 51 9.51 2.37 7.79
N ARG A 52 8.90 3.03 6.80
CA ARG A 52 9.41 3.05 5.42
C ARG A 52 10.82 3.65 5.34
N GLN A 53 11.08 4.75 6.04
CA GLN A 53 12.42 5.37 6.09
C GLN A 53 13.46 4.45 6.74
N GLN A 54 13.09 3.72 7.80
CA GLN A 54 13.96 2.72 8.42
C GLN A 54 14.30 1.58 7.43
N LEU A 55 13.29 1.04 6.76
CA LEU A 55 13.49 -0.01 5.74
C LEU A 55 14.36 0.49 4.58
N ALA A 56 14.15 1.71 4.10
CA ALA A 56 14.97 2.28 3.04
C ALA A 56 16.46 2.40 3.44
N ARG A 57 16.74 2.78 4.69
CA ARG A 57 18.13 2.81 5.22
C ARG A 57 18.74 1.42 5.27
N ILE A 58 17.97 0.40 5.67
CA ILE A 58 18.43 -0.99 5.71
C ILE A 58 18.72 -1.48 4.28
N MET A 59 17.83 -1.22 3.33
CA MET A 59 18.05 -1.57 1.92
C MET A 59 19.32 -0.94 1.35
N ALA A 60 19.54 0.35 1.63
CA ALA A 60 20.76 1.05 1.22
C ALA A 60 22.03 0.40 1.83
N ARG A 61 21.99 0.01 3.11
CA ARG A 61 23.10 -0.67 3.77
C ARG A 61 23.47 -2.01 3.11
N PHE A 62 22.48 -2.72 2.57
CA PHE A 62 22.68 -3.99 1.87
C PHE A 62 22.81 -3.84 0.35
N ASN A 63 22.97 -2.61 -0.17
CA ASN A 63 23.01 -2.32 -1.61
C ASN A 63 21.79 -2.84 -2.40
N LEU A 64 20.64 -2.93 -1.73
CA LEU A 64 19.37 -3.25 -2.38
C LEU A 64 18.79 -1.99 -3.01
N LYS A 65 18.66 -1.99 -4.33
CA LYS A 65 18.12 -0.84 -5.06
C LYS A 65 16.63 -0.67 -4.78
N LEU A 66 16.23 0.51 -4.30
CA LEU A 66 14.82 0.92 -4.32
C LEU A 66 14.39 1.11 -5.77
N CYS A 67 13.56 0.20 -6.26
CA CYS A 67 13.03 0.22 -7.61
C CYS A 67 11.51 0.32 -7.57
N SER A 68 10.97 1.13 -8.49
CA SER A 68 9.56 1.11 -8.84
C SER A 68 9.47 0.93 -10.34
N THR A 69 8.51 0.13 -10.80
CA THR A 69 8.13 0.13 -12.22
C THR A 69 7.40 1.42 -12.56
N ASP A 70 7.36 1.77 -13.84
CA ASP A 70 6.57 2.91 -14.33
C ASP A 70 5.10 2.76 -13.89
N PHE A 71 4.54 3.81 -13.31
CA PHE A 71 3.15 3.84 -12.84
C PHE A 71 2.15 3.67 -14.00
N ASN A 72 2.50 4.13 -15.21
CA ASN A 72 1.65 3.96 -16.39
C ASN A 72 1.81 2.58 -17.04
N SER A 73 2.76 1.76 -16.58
CA SER A 73 2.90 0.40 -17.08
C SER A 73 1.76 -0.48 -16.57
N ARG A 74 1.22 -1.29 -17.48
CA ARG A 74 0.25 -2.35 -17.14
C ARG A 74 0.80 -3.30 -16.07
N ASP A 75 2.12 -3.45 -15.99
CA ASP A 75 2.78 -4.36 -15.06
C ASP A 75 2.93 -3.78 -13.65
N TYR A 76 2.62 -2.50 -13.42
CA TYR A 76 2.84 -1.84 -12.13
C TYR A 76 2.18 -2.59 -10.96
N TYR A 77 0.85 -2.73 -11.02
CA TYR A 77 0.08 -3.42 -9.98
C TYR A 77 0.33 -4.94 -9.97
N VAL A 78 0.61 -5.54 -11.14
CA VAL A 78 0.91 -6.97 -11.25
C VAL A 78 2.21 -7.31 -10.52
N ASN A 79 3.25 -6.49 -10.68
CA ASN A 79 4.54 -6.70 -10.04
C ASN A 79 4.45 -6.55 -8.52
N ILE A 80 3.65 -5.60 -8.03
CA ILE A 80 3.39 -5.44 -6.59
C ILE A 80 2.69 -6.68 -6.04
N ARG A 81 1.67 -7.21 -6.72
CA ARG A 81 0.99 -8.44 -6.31
C ARG A 81 1.90 -9.68 -6.29
N LYS A 82 2.76 -9.82 -7.31
CA LYS A 82 3.76 -10.90 -7.35
C LYS A 82 4.76 -10.79 -6.18
N ALA A 83 5.21 -9.58 -5.86
CA ALA A 83 6.11 -9.34 -4.73
C ALA A 83 5.44 -9.69 -3.38
N MET A 84 4.16 -9.38 -3.22
CA MET A 84 3.40 -9.80 -2.03
C MET A 84 3.28 -11.32 -1.94
N LEU A 85 2.95 -11.99 -3.05
CA LEU A 85 2.85 -13.45 -3.07
C LEU A 85 4.17 -14.11 -2.68
N ALA A 86 5.32 -13.58 -3.10
CA ALA A 86 6.62 -14.11 -2.71
C ALA A 86 6.86 -14.12 -1.18
N GLY A 87 6.24 -13.21 -0.43
CA GLY A 87 6.32 -13.16 1.03
C GLY A 87 5.14 -13.83 1.76
N TYR A 88 3.96 -13.85 1.16
CA TYR A 88 2.69 -14.28 1.76
C TYR A 88 2.14 -15.59 1.17
N PHE A 89 2.94 -16.38 0.44
CA PHE A 89 2.47 -17.58 -0.26
C PHE A 89 1.78 -18.63 0.64
N MET A 90 2.09 -18.67 1.94
CA MET A 90 1.42 -19.57 2.89
C MET A 90 0.10 -19.01 3.46
N GLN A 91 -0.16 -17.71 3.29
CA GLN A 91 -1.37 -17.02 3.74
C GLN A 91 -2.33 -16.85 2.56
N VAL A 92 -2.67 -17.96 1.90
CA VAL A 92 -3.55 -17.99 0.73
C VAL A 92 -4.78 -18.82 1.06
N ALA A 93 -5.94 -18.36 0.59
CA ALA A 93 -7.20 -19.08 0.63
C ALA A 93 -7.74 -19.23 -0.79
N HIS A 94 -8.37 -20.36 -1.07
CA HIS A 94 -9.08 -20.61 -2.32
C HIS A 94 -10.58 -20.68 -1.99
N LEU A 95 -11.36 -19.79 -2.60
CA LEU A 95 -12.81 -19.79 -2.46
C LEU A 95 -13.38 -20.99 -3.22
N GLU A 96 -13.94 -21.96 -2.51
CA GLU A 96 -14.64 -23.06 -3.13
C GLU A 96 -16.01 -22.59 -3.66
N HIS A 97 -16.56 -23.36 -4.59
CA HIS A 97 -17.88 -23.09 -5.18
C HIS A 97 -19.00 -23.02 -4.13
N THR A 98 -18.81 -23.62 -2.95
CA THR A 98 -19.73 -23.62 -1.81
C THR A 98 -19.67 -22.34 -0.98
N GLY A 99 -18.79 -21.39 -1.33
CA GLY A 99 -18.67 -20.09 -0.67
C GLY A 99 -17.83 -20.10 0.62
N HIS A 100 -17.12 -21.19 0.91
CA HIS A 100 -16.06 -21.26 1.91
C HIS A 100 -14.70 -21.45 1.24
#